data_AF-A0A8I1EAI0-F1
#
_entry.id   AF-A0A8I1EAI0-F1
#
_cell.length_a   1.000
_cell.length_b   1.000
_cell.length_c   1.000
_cell.angle_alpha   90.00
_cell.angle_beta   90.00
_cell.angle_gamma   90.00
#
_symmetry.space_group_name_H-M   'P 1'
#
loop_
_entity.id
_entity.type
_entity.pdbx_description
1 polymer ?
#
loop_
_entity_poly.entity_id
_entity_poly.type
_entity_poly.pdbx_seq_one_letter_code
_entity_poly.pdbx_strand_id
1 'polypeptide(L)'
;MSAKNDAYDSALTRFVRDNHSHLSLMYGTTPDQLSQDDLKVMISYTANLELRSVFEYKGNLGPEALFEIRRIPASSRTLDTAAKAIAHHEVGLVLNRPLSKARQVLPSYGKALSSYVSEWRTRKMRATFRKLVSASTEVDRKTEALISATKRYRDIPSLQNKMKVQVAIKAVNKSLLSAHFHAKAGAAWSLRAGFTGIQVARAINTVYIKKIKKLSANYERLDSWLGRNGIKSTISEGINRRNKILSRELMLANADISYNNDLIDRAERRGARNVEHGTPNYA
;
A
#
# COMPACT_ATOMS: atom_id res chain seq x y z
N MET A 1 0.18 10.58 22.86
CA MET A 1 1.15 10.56 21.74
C MET A 1 0.63 11.21 20.44
N SER A 2 -0.68 11.35 20.21
CA SER A 2 -1.23 11.97 18.98
C SER A 2 -0.93 13.48 18.86
N ALA A 3 -1.29 14.27 19.87
CA ALA A 3 -1.27 15.74 19.77
C ALA A 3 0.10 16.37 19.47
N LYS A 4 1.21 15.82 20.01
CA LYS A 4 2.57 16.32 19.72
C LYS A 4 3.02 15.99 18.29
N ASN A 5 2.62 14.84 17.75
CA ASN A 5 2.90 14.49 16.35
C ASN A 5 2.06 15.34 15.39
N ASP A 6 0.82 15.63 15.74
CA ASP A 6 -0.08 16.48 14.95
C ASP A 6 0.42 17.95 14.93
N ALA A 7 0.95 18.43 16.06
CA ALA A 7 1.56 19.76 16.16
C ALA A 7 2.87 19.86 15.34
N TYR A 8 3.74 18.85 15.41
CA TYR A 8 4.95 18.79 14.58
C TYR A 8 4.63 18.75 13.10
N ASP A 9 3.69 17.90 12.68
CA ASP A 9 3.30 17.79 11.27
C ASP A 9 2.74 19.12 10.72
N SER A 10 1.96 19.83 11.54
CA SER A 10 1.46 21.16 11.23
C SER A 10 2.59 22.20 11.10
N ALA A 11 3.57 22.17 12.01
CA ALA A 11 4.73 23.05 11.96
C ALA A 11 5.59 22.78 10.72
N LEU A 12 5.80 21.51 10.38
CA LEU A 12 6.54 21.11 9.18
C LEU A 12 5.82 21.56 7.90
N THR A 13 4.50 21.40 7.82
CA THR A 13 3.73 21.92 6.67
C THR A 13 3.92 23.42 6.49
N ARG A 14 3.82 24.21 7.57
CA ARG A 14 4.02 25.66 7.50
C ARG A 14 5.44 26.02 7.09
N PHE A 15 6.43 25.38 7.71
CA PHE A 15 7.84 25.60 7.41
C PHE A 15 8.15 25.36 5.92
N VAL A 16 7.65 24.26 5.36
CA VAL A 16 7.86 23.92 3.95
C VAL A 16 7.17 24.92 3.03
N ARG A 17 5.93 25.31 3.34
CA ARG A 17 5.20 26.34 2.59
C ARG A 17 5.96 27.67 2.58
N ASP A 18 6.40 28.12 3.74
CA ASP A 18 7.01 29.44 3.92
C ASP A 18 8.44 29.50 3.33
N ASN A 19 9.09 28.34 3.13
CA ASN A 19 10.46 28.23 2.60
C ASN A 19 10.57 27.46 1.28
N HIS A 20 9.46 27.29 0.56
CA HIS A 20 9.35 26.41 -0.61
C HIS A 20 10.45 26.66 -1.66
N SER A 21 10.69 27.92 -2.03
CA SER A 21 11.72 28.27 -3.02
C SER A 21 13.14 27.94 -2.54
N HIS A 22 13.46 28.28 -1.28
CA HIS A 22 14.78 28.01 -0.71
C HIS A 22 15.04 26.51 -0.59
N LEU A 23 14.04 25.75 -0.15
CA LEU A 23 14.13 24.30 -0.02
C LEU A 23 14.30 23.64 -1.40
N SER A 24 13.53 24.06 -2.41
CA SER A 24 13.68 23.55 -3.78
C SER A 24 15.13 23.68 -4.27
N LEU A 25 15.72 24.87 -4.11
CA LEU A 25 17.11 25.12 -4.49
C LEU A 25 18.11 24.28 -3.68
N MET A 26 17.88 24.11 -2.36
CA MET A 26 18.73 23.27 -1.51
C MET A 26 18.74 21.80 -1.91
N TYR A 27 17.66 21.31 -2.51
CA TYR A 27 17.51 19.97 -3.05
C TYR A 27 17.87 19.86 -4.55
N GLY A 28 18.47 20.92 -5.12
CA GLY A 28 18.97 20.92 -6.49
C GLY A 28 17.87 20.98 -7.56
N THR A 29 16.70 21.54 -7.22
CA THR A 29 15.56 21.68 -8.14
C THR A 29 15.09 23.13 -8.22
N THR A 30 14.19 23.42 -9.15
CA THR A 30 13.47 24.70 -9.21
C THR A 30 12.11 24.62 -8.51
N PRO A 31 11.51 25.74 -8.05
CA PRO A 31 10.24 25.73 -7.32
C PRO A 31 9.06 25.16 -8.14
N ASP A 32 9.10 25.23 -9.46
CA ASP A 32 8.09 24.67 -10.36
C ASP A 32 8.19 23.13 -10.52
N GLN A 33 9.32 22.53 -10.12
CA GLN A 33 9.57 21.10 -10.30
C GLN A 33 9.02 20.24 -9.17
N LEU A 34 9.01 20.76 -7.93
CA LEU A 34 8.60 20.05 -6.72
C LEU A 34 7.42 20.75 -6.04
N SER A 35 6.40 19.98 -5.69
CA SER A 35 5.31 20.48 -4.85
C SER A 35 5.77 20.68 -3.38
N GLN A 36 4.98 21.41 -2.59
CA GLN A 36 5.22 21.51 -1.14
C GLN A 36 5.14 20.14 -0.46
N ASP A 37 4.24 19.27 -0.90
CA ASP A 37 4.10 17.92 -0.35
C ASP A 37 5.33 17.06 -0.70
N ASP A 38 5.88 17.21 -1.90
CA ASP A 38 7.10 16.50 -2.31
C ASP A 38 8.25 16.88 -1.37
N LEU A 39 8.46 18.18 -1.17
CA LEU A 39 9.49 18.69 -0.28
C LEU A 39 9.27 18.27 1.16
N LYS A 40 8.03 18.28 1.65
CA LYS A 40 7.69 17.80 2.99
C LYS A 40 8.07 16.33 3.16
N VAL A 41 7.76 15.48 2.17
CA VAL A 41 8.14 14.05 2.19
C VAL A 41 9.67 13.89 2.18
N MET A 42 10.37 14.66 1.34
CA MET A 42 11.83 14.62 1.24
C MET A 42 12.53 15.05 2.52
N ILE A 43 12.08 16.14 3.13
CA ILE A 43 12.61 16.66 4.39
C ILE A 43 12.30 15.68 5.51
N SER A 44 11.11 15.10 5.53
CA SER A 44 10.76 14.05 6.49
C SER A 44 11.65 12.80 6.36
N TYR A 45 12.13 12.52 5.16
CA TYR A 45 13.01 11.37 4.91
C TYR A 45 14.47 11.65 5.26
N THR A 46 14.93 12.89 5.06
CA THR A 46 16.36 13.25 5.15
C THR A 46 16.74 13.97 6.44
N ALA A 47 15.80 14.63 7.11
CA ALA A 47 16.07 15.58 8.21
C ALA A 47 15.13 15.42 9.43
N ASN A 48 14.25 14.41 9.44
CA ASN A 48 13.16 14.37 10.42
C ASN A 48 13.62 14.22 11.87
N LEU A 49 14.75 13.56 12.13
CA LEU A 49 15.24 13.42 13.51
C LEU A 49 15.74 14.76 14.04
N GLU A 50 16.51 15.47 13.21
CA GLU A 50 17.08 16.77 13.48
C GLU A 50 15.98 17.81 13.66
N LEU A 51 15.01 17.87 12.74
CA LEU A 51 13.90 18.81 12.82
C LEU A 51 12.95 18.51 13.98
N ARG A 52 12.74 17.24 14.34
CA ARG A 52 11.98 16.91 15.55
C ARG A 52 12.68 17.39 16.80
N SER A 53 14.00 17.25 16.89
CA SER A 53 14.76 17.77 18.03
C SER A 53 14.64 19.30 18.13
N VAL A 54 14.77 20.02 17.01
CA VAL A 54 14.56 21.47 16.96
C VAL A 54 13.15 21.85 17.43
N PHE A 55 12.13 21.15 16.92
CA PHE A 55 10.74 21.40 17.30
C PHE A 55 10.44 21.07 18.76
N GLU A 56 10.97 19.96 19.29
CA GLU A 56 10.78 19.58 20.69
C GLU A 56 11.41 20.58 21.66
N TYR A 57 12.53 21.20 21.27
CA TYR A 57 13.22 22.20 22.08
C TYR A 57 12.63 23.61 21.96
N LYS A 58 12.19 24.01 20.76
CA LYS A 58 11.74 25.40 20.48
C LYS A 58 10.23 25.56 20.34
N GLY A 59 9.49 24.47 20.17
CA GLY A 59 8.04 24.48 19.90
C GLY A 59 7.67 24.92 18.48
N ASN A 60 8.63 25.23 17.60
CA ASN A 60 8.40 25.64 16.21
C ASN A 60 9.63 25.34 15.31
N LEU A 61 9.46 25.40 13.99
CA LEU A 61 10.52 25.30 12.99
C LEU A 61 10.82 26.67 12.39
N GLY A 62 11.90 27.31 12.88
CA GLY A 62 12.36 28.63 12.44
C GLY A 62 13.58 28.59 11.50
N PRO A 63 14.33 29.69 11.35
CA PRO A 63 15.54 29.75 10.50
C PRO A 63 16.59 28.68 10.81
N GLU A 64 16.69 28.24 12.07
CA GLU A 64 17.60 27.17 12.51
C GLU A 64 17.27 25.82 11.84
N ALA A 65 16.00 25.55 11.54
CA ALA A 65 15.61 24.35 10.80
C ALA A 65 16.20 24.35 9.38
N LEU A 66 16.33 25.53 8.72
CA LEU A 66 17.02 25.62 7.44
C LEU A 66 18.52 25.34 7.59
N PHE A 67 19.13 25.78 8.69
CA PHE A 67 20.54 25.51 8.96
C PHE A 67 20.78 24.00 9.11
N GLU A 68 19.95 23.29 9.88
CA GLU A 68 20.08 21.83 10.01
C GLU A 68 19.90 21.12 8.66
N ILE A 69 18.93 21.54 7.82
CA ILE A 69 18.75 20.97 6.48
C ILE A 69 19.98 21.24 5.58
N ARG A 70 20.63 22.40 5.68
CA ARG A 70 21.84 22.72 4.90
C ARG A 70 23.02 21.83 5.24
N ARG A 71 23.10 21.34 6.49
CA ARG A 71 24.18 20.45 6.95
C ARG A 71 24.07 19.04 6.37
N ILE A 72 22.90 18.66 5.86
CA ILE A 72 22.72 17.40 5.15
C ILE A 72 23.65 17.40 3.92
N PRO A 73 24.39 16.31 3.67
CA PRO A 73 25.27 16.22 2.50
C PRO A 73 24.52 16.54 1.21
N ALA A 74 25.17 17.28 0.30
CA ALA A 74 24.57 17.61 -0.99
C ALA A 74 24.23 16.34 -1.81
N SER A 75 24.99 15.25 -1.63
CA SER A 75 24.72 13.94 -2.22
C SER A 75 23.38 13.33 -1.77
N SER A 76 22.89 13.69 -0.57
CA SER A 76 21.60 13.28 -0.03
C SER A 76 20.48 14.28 -0.38
N ARG A 77 20.80 15.36 -1.09
CA ARG A 77 19.86 16.42 -1.50
C ARG A 77 19.73 16.45 -3.02
N THR A 78 19.34 15.30 -3.57
CA THR A 78 19.24 15.04 -5.01
C THR A 78 17.85 14.56 -5.39
N LEU A 79 17.48 14.70 -6.67
CA LEU A 79 16.24 14.13 -7.23
C LEU A 79 16.16 12.60 -7.08
N ASP A 80 17.29 11.89 -7.09
CA ASP A 80 17.29 10.43 -6.81
C ASP A 80 16.89 10.14 -5.36
N THR A 81 17.36 10.96 -4.41
CA THR A 81 16.94 10.85 -3.01
C THR A 81 15.47 11.23 -2.85
N ALA A 82 14.97 12.21 -3.61
CA ALA A 82 13.55 12.56 -3.68
C ALA A 82 12.69 11.38 -4.12
N ALA A 83 13.09 10.74 -5.22
CA ALA A 83 12.48 9.55 -5.76
C ALA A 83 12.45 8.39 -4.74
N LYS A 84 13.54 8.17 -4.00
CA LYS A 84 13.63 7.17 -2.92
C LYS A 84 12.71 7.51 -1.74
N ALA A 85 12.69 8.77 -1.31
CA ALA A 85 11.83 9.26 -0.23
C ALA A 85 10.35 9.05 -0.57
N ILE A 86 9.94 9.39 -1.79
CA ILE A 86 8.57 9.16 -2.25
C ILE A 86 8.26 7.68 -2.36
N ALA A 87 9.17 6.87 -2.92
CA ALA A 87 8.99 5.42 -2.96
C ALA A 87 8.79 4.83 -1.55
N HIS A 88 9.53 5.31 -0.55
CA HIS A 88 9.37 4.90 0.84
C HIS A 88 8.01 5.34 1.41
N HIS A 89 7.62 6.60 1.18
CA HIS A 89 6.33 7.13 1.58
C HIS A 89 5.15 6.34 0.98
N GLU A 90 5.21 6.05 -0.32
CA GLU A 90 4.24 5.22 -1.04
C GLU A 90 4.08 3.83 -0.42
N VAL A 91 5.17 3.19 0.01
CA VAL A 91 5.12 1.89 0.68
C VAL A 91 4.30 1.97 1.98
N GLY A 92 4.46 3.04 2.76
CA GLY A 92 3.70 3.28 3.99
C GLY A 92 2.20 3.55 3.76
N LEU A 93 1.84 4.07 2.58
CA LEU A 93 0.44 4.27 2.18
C LEU A 93 -0.24 2.97 1.72
N VAL A 94 0.54 1.97 1.29
CA VAL A 94 0.04 0.74 0.68
C VAL A 94 0.03 -0.43 1.64
N LEU A 95 1.15 -0.69 2.33
CA LEU A 95 1.29 -1.88 3.15
C LEU A 95 0.42 -1.78 4.42
N ASN A 96 -0.29 -2.86 4.72
CA ASN A 96 -1.18 -2.99 5.89
C ASN A 96 -2.31 -1.95 5.99
N ARG A 97 -2.60 -1.20 4.92
CA ARG A 97 -3.74 -0.28 4.85
C ARG A 97 -4.96 -0.95 4.18
N PRO A 98 -6.20 -0.54 4.51
CA PRO A 98 -7.38 -0.92 3.74
C PRO A 98 -7.28 -0.46 2.29
N LEU A 99 -7.84 -1.23 1.34
CA LEU A 99 -7.78 -0.87 -0.09
C LEU A 99 -8.46 0.45 -0.42
N SER A 100 -9.51 0.85 0.32
CA SER A 100 -10.12 2.18 0.18
C SER A 100 -9.12 3.30 0.51
N LYS A 101 -8.29 3.13 1.55
CA LYS A 101 -7.22 4.07 1.87
C LYS A 101 -6.10 4.08 0.83
N ALA A 102 -5.75 2.91 0.28
CA ALA A 102 -4.78 2.84 -0.81
C ALA A 102 -5.27 3.54 -2.09
N ARG A 103 -6.60 3.67 -2.26
CA ARG A 103 -7.25 4.39 -3.36
C ARG A 103 -7.38 5.90 -3.11
N GLN A 104 -7.32 6.38 -1.86
CA GLN A 104 -7.42 7.81 -1.54
C GLN A 104 -6.49 8.64 -2.42
N VAL A 105 -6.93 9.87 -2.71
CA VAL A 105 -6.37 10.81 -3.70
C VAL A 105 -4.87 10.55 -3.92
N LEU A 106 -4.53 10.13 -5.14
CA LEU A 106 -3.14 9.96 -5.53
C LEU A 106 -2.46 11.31 -5.30
N PRO A 107 -1.40 11.38 -4.46
CA PRO A 107 -0.65 12.61 -4.31
C PRO A 107 -0.23 13.09 -5.68
N SER A 108 -0.57 14.34 -6.00
CA SER A 108 -0.09 15.00 -7.19
C SER A 108 1.36 15.41 -6.93
N TYR A 109 2.28 14.53 -7.32
CA TYR A 109 3.71 14.86 -7.28
C TYR A 109 4.02 15.91 -8.34
N GLY A 110 4.97 16.79 -8.04
CA GLY A 110 5.51 17.78 -8.97
C GLY A 110 6.01 17.15 -10.27
N LYS A 111 6.12 17.98 -11.31
CA LYS A 111 6.39 17.55 -12.69
C LYS A 111 7.63 16.66 -12.80
N ALA A 112 8.67 16.91 -12.00
CA ALA A 112 9.91 16.14 -12.03
C ALA A 112 9.76 14.70 -11.54
N LEU A 113 8.77 14.42 -10.68
CA LEU A 113 8.64 13.13 -9.98
C LEU A 113 7.39 12.34 -10.41
N SER A 114 6.41 12.99 -11.03
CA SER A 114 5.16 12.36 -11.45
C SER A 114 5.36 11.16 -12.38
N SER A 115 6.21 11.30 -13.41
CA SER A 115 6.55 10.22 -14.35
C SER A 115 7.28 9.07 -13.66
N TYR A 116 8.32 9.39 -12.88
CA TYR A 116 9.08 8.42 -12.10
C TYR A 116 8.18 7.59 -11.18
N VAL A 117 7.29 8.24 -10.43
CA VAL A 117 6.40 7.56 -9.48
C VAL A 117 5.39 6.69 -10.20
N SER A 118 4.83 7.16 -11.32
CA SER A 118 3.91 6.38 -12.15
C SER A 118 4.57 5.08 -12.66
N GLU A 119 5.77 5.18 -13.22
CA GLU A 119 6.54 4.02 -13.67
C GLU A 119 6.92 3.10 -12.51
N TRP A 120 7.35 3.67 -11.38
CA TRP A 120 7.71 2.91 -10.19
C TRP A 120 6.51 2.14 -9.62
N ARG A 121 5.33 2.76 -9.51
CA ARG A 121 4.09 2.11 -9.08
C ARG A 121 3.72 0.96 -10.01
N THR A 122 3.83 1.17 -11.32
CA THR A 122 3.59 0.13 -12.33
C THR A 122 4.57 -1.04 -12.20
N ARG A 123 5.87 -0.76 -12.00
CA ARG A 123 6.89 -1.80 -11.75
C ARG A 123 6.60 -2.57 -10.45
N LYS A 124 6.23 -1.88 -9.36
CA LYS A 124 5.87 -2.49 -8.07
C LYS A 124 4.62 -3.36 -8.19
N MET A 125 3.59 -2.89 -8.89
CA MET A 125 2.39 -3.66 -9.20
C MET A 125 2.77 -4.96 -9.92
N ARG A 126 3.49 -4.87 -11.05
CA ARG A 126 3.92 -6.05 -11.83
C ARG A 126 4.75 -7.03 -10.99
N ALA A 127 5.72 -6.53 -10.23
CA ALA A 127 6.53 -7.35 -9.34
C ALA A 127 5.69 -8.05 -8.26
N THR A 128 4.68 -7.38 -7.73
CA THR A 128 3.77 -7.95 -6.71
C THR A 128 2.86 -9.01 -7.29
N PHE A 129 2.35 -8.83 -8.51
CA PHE A 129 1.58 -9.87 -9.20
C PHE A 129 2.41 -11.11 -9.53
N ARG A 130 3.68 -10.95 -9.92
CA ARG A 130 4.59 -12.10 -10.09
C ARG A 130 4.78 -12.86 -8.77
N LYS A 131 4.94 -12.15 -7.65
CA LYS A 131 5.00 -12.76 -6.31
C LYS A 131 3.70 -13.46 -5.93
N LEU A 132 2.54 -12.90 -6.27
CA LEU A 132 1.24 -13.54 -6.07
C LEU A 132 1.14 -14.86 -6.85
N VAL A 133 1.55 -14.88 -8.12
CA VAL A 133 1.56 -16.09 -8.94
C VAL A 133 2.48 -17.15 -8.33
N SER A 134 3.71 -16.77 -7.97
CA SER A 134 4.67 -17.67 -7.31
C SER A 134 4.13 -18.20 -5.97
N ALA A 135 3.51 -17.35 -5.14
CA ALA A 135 2.89 -17.78 -3.89
C ALA A 135 1.69 -18.70 -4.12
N SER A 136 0.90 -18.49 -5.18
CA SER A 136 -0.18 -19.41 -5.57
C SER A 136 0.37 -20.79 -5.94
N THR A 137 1.44 -20.86 -6.72
CA THR A 137 2.09 -22.14 -7.06
C THR A 137 2.62 -22.84 -5.81
N GLU A 138 3.15 -22.09 -4.84
CA GLU A 138 3.63 -22.67 -3.58
C GLU A 138 2.46 -23.20 -2.73
N VAL A 139 1.27 -22.58 -2.77
CA VAL A 139 0.06 -23.15 -2.14
C VAL A 139 -0.28 -24.51 -2.76
N ASP A 140 -0.23 -24.64 -4.07
CA ASP A 140 -0.53 -25.89 -4.77
C ASP A 140 0.48 -26.99 -4.35
N ARG A 141 1.79 -26.67 -4.38
CA ARG A 141 2.85 -27.59 -3.93
C ARG A 141 2.70 -28.01 -2.47
N LYS A 142 2.37 -27.09 -1.56
CA LYS A 142 2.13 -27.44 -0.16
C LYS A 142 0.84 -28.25 0.03
N THR A 143 -0.17 -28.02 -0.81
CA THR A 143 -1.41 -28.80 -0.82
C THR A 143 -1.13 -30.25 -1.23
N GLU A 144 -0.33 -30.48 -2.27
CA GLU A 144 0.09 -31.83 -2.68
C GLU A 144 0.85 -32.55 -1.58
N ALA A 145 1.81 -31.87 -0.93
CA ALA A 145 2.54 -32.44 0.20
C ALA A 145 1.61 -32.84 1.37
N LEU A 146 0.58 -32.03 1.64
CA LEU A 146 -0.45 -32.35 2.65
C LEU A 146 -1.29 -33.56 2.23
N ILE A 147 -1.68 -33.67 0.95
CA ILE A 147 -2.40 -34.84 0.43
C ILE A 147 -1.55 -36.10 0.61
N SER A 148 -0.27 -36.07 0.25
CA SER A 148 0.66 -37.20 0.43
C SER A 148 0.83 -37.58 1.91
N ALA A 149 1.00 -36.60 2.80
CA ALA A 149 1.09 -36.84 4.23
C ALA A 149 -0.19 -37.45 4.80
N THR A 150 -1.35 -36.96 4.35
CA THR A 150 -2.68 -37.44 4.76
C THR A 150 -2.91 -38.87 4.30
N LYS A 151 -2.57 -39.18 3.04
CA LYS A 151 -2.65 -40.55 2.50
C LYS A 151 -1.78 -41.50 3.32
N ARG A 152 -0.53 -41.13 3.60
CA ARG A 152 0.36 -41.97 4.39
C ARG A 152 -0.10 -42.18 5.83
N TYR A 153 -0.71 -41.17 6.45
CA TYR A 153 -1.31 -41.31 7.78
C TYR A 153 -2.55 -42.21 7.75
N ARG A 154 -3.38 -42.13 6.70
CA ARG A 154 -4.53 -43.01 6.49
C ARG A 154 -4.09 -44.47 6.34
N ASP A 155 -3.05 -44.72 5.54
CA ASP A 155 -2.56 -46.08 5.25
C ASP A 155 -1.81 -46.66 6.46
N ILE A 156 -1.05 -45.84 7.18
CA ILE A 156 -0.25 -46.24 8.35
C ILE A 156 -0.44 -45.21 9.48
N PRO A 157 -1.48 -45.37 10.32
CA PRO A 157 -1.72 -44.47 11.45
C PRO A 157 -0.60 -44.57 12.49
N SER A 158 0.16 -43.49 12.68
CA SER A 158 1.21 -43.40 13.70
C SER A 158 1.38 -41.96 14.18
N LEU A 159 1.95 -41.78 15.38
CA LEU A 159 2.24 -40.44 15.91
C LEU A 159 3.17 -39.66 14.97
N GLN A 160 4.18 -40.32 14.40
CA GLN A 160 5.11 -39.70 13.46
C GLN A 160 4.39 -39.23 12.17
N ASN A 161 3.50 -40.05 11.61
CA ASN A 161 2.74 -39.65 10.42
C ASN A 161 1.70 -38.56 10.74
N LYS A 162 1.12 -38.57 11.94
CA LYS A 162 0.26 -37.49 12.45
C LYS A 162 1.02 -36.17 12.53
N MET A 163 2.26 -36.17 13.01
CA MET A 163 3.13 -34.98 13.04
C MET A 163 3.45 -34.46 11.64
N LYS A 164 3.71 -35.35 10.66
CA LYS A 164 3.94 -34.95 9.26
C LYS A 164 2.72 -34.23 8.68
N VAL A 165 1.51 -34.71 8.97
CA VAL A 165 0.26 -34.03 8.57
C VAL A 165 0.18 -32.63 9.22
N GLN A 166 0.45 -32.51 10.51
CA GLN A 166 0.44 -31.21 11.21
C GLN A 166 1.46 -30.21 10.64
N VAL A 167 2.66 -30.66 10.30
CA VAL A 167 3.68 -29.83 9.66
C VAL A 167 3.22 -29.37 8.28
N ALA A 168 2.63 -30.27 7.49
CA ALA A 168 2.09 -29.93 6.18
C ALA A 168 0.92 -28.92 6.28
N ILE A 169 0.02 -29.07 7.25
CA ILE A 169 -1.05 -28.08 7.55
C ILE A 169 -0.46 -26.70 7.85
N LYS A 170 0.58 -26.62 8.70
CA LYS A 170 1.25 -25.35 9.02
C LYS A 170 1.88 -24.72 7.77
N ALA A 171 2.51 -25.54 6.92
CA ALA A 171 3.12 -25.09 5.68
C ALA A 171 2.08 -24.52 4.69
N VAL A 172 0.96 -25.23 4.50
CA VAL A 172 -0.18 -24.74 3.69
C VAL A 172 -0.69 -23.41 4.20
N ASN A 173 -0.94 -23.30 5.51
CA ASN A 173 -1.41 -22.05 6.12
C ASN A 173 -0.45 -20.87 5.91
N LYS A 174 0.87 -21.11 6.02
CA LYS A 174 1.89 -20.09 5.74
C LYS A 174 1.86 -19.65 4.28
N SER A 175 1.76 -20.58 3.33
CA SER A 175 1.67 -20.26 1.90
C SER A 175 0.38 -19.50 1.56
N LEU A 176 -0.75 -19.88 2.14
CA LEU A 176 -2.04 -19.18 1.97
C LEU A 176 -1.99 -17.74 2.51
N LEU A 177 -1.35 -17.53 3.66
CA LEU A 177 -1.12 -16.19 4.22
C LEU A 177 -0.28 -15.34 3.28
N SER A 178 0.81 -15.90 2.75
CA SER A 178 1.68 -15.22 1.78
C SER A 178 0.93 -14.84 0.50
N ALA A 179 0.18 -15.77 -0.09
CA ALA A 179 -0.63 -15.52 -1.27
C ALA A 179 -1.67 -14.41 -1.03
N HIS A 180 -2.36 -14.45 0.12
CA HIS A 180 -3.31 -13.41 0.49
C HIS A 180 -2.66 -12.03 0.66
N PHE A 181 -1.51 -11.96 1.31
CA PHE A 181 -0.74 -10.74 1.47
C PHE A 181 -0.37 -10.14 0.10
N HIS A 182 0.14 -10.96 -0.82
CA HIS A 182 0.47 -10.50 -2.17
C HIS A 182 -0.75 -10.13 -3.01
N ALA A 183 -1.89 -10.79 -2.81
CA ALA A 183 -3.14 -10.40 -3.46
C ALA A 183 -3.59 -8.99 -3.01
N LYS A 184 -3.58 -8.73 -1.70
CA LYS A 184 -3.92 -7.42 -1.16
C LYS A 184 -2.92 -6.34 -1.58
N ALA A 185 -1.63 -6.61 -1.47
CA ALA A 185 -0.60 -5.67 -1.90
C ALA A 185 -0.66 -5.40 -3.42
N GLY A 186 -0.93 -6.42 -4.23
CA GLY A 186 -1.09 -6.29 -5.68
C GLY A 186 -2.28 -5.40 -6.02
N ALA A 187 -3.42 -5.62 -5.35
CA ALA A 187 -4.61 -4.79 -5.51
C ALA A 187 -4.33 -3.33 -5.15
N ALA A 188 -3.67 -3.09 -4.02
CA ALA A 188 -3.33 -1.75 -3.56
C ALA A 188 -2.37 -1.04 -4.52
N TRP A 189 -1.32 -1.71 -5.01
CA TRP A 189 -0.41 -1.15 -6.01
C TRP A 189 -1.11 -0.86 -7.35
N SER A 190 -2.07 -1.68 -7.77
CA SER A 190 -2.87 -1.38 -8.97
C SER A 190 -3.73 -0.13 -8.81
N LEU A 191 -4.39 0.04 -7.65
CA LEU A 191 -5.14 1.26 -7.36
C LEU A 191 -4.22 2.49 -7.39
N ARG A 192 -3.02 2.39 -6.79
CA ARG A 192 -2.01 3.46 -6.83
C ARG A 192 -1.51 3.76 -8.24
N ALA A 193 -1.38 2.74 -9.08
CA ALA A 193 -0.98 2.86 -10.47
C ALA A 193 -2.09 3.44 -11.39
N GLY A 194 -3.25 3.80 -10.84
CA GLY A 194 -4.34 4.46 -11.58
C GLY A 194 -5.40 3.52 -12.15
N PHE A 195 -5.35 2.22 -11.86
CA PHE A 195 -6.40 1.30 -12.27
C PHE A 195 -7.67 1.52 -11.43
N THR A 196 -8.82 1.41 -12.09
CA THR A 196 -10.13 1.51 -11.40
C THR A 196 -10.36 0.32 -10.47
N GLY A 197 -11.16 0.52 -9.41
CA GLY A 197 -11.56 -0.55 -8.49
C GLY A 197 -12.15 -1.77 -9.20
N ILE A 198 -12.93 -1.57 -10.27
CA ILE A 198 -13.51 -2.63 -11.10
C ILE A 198 -12.42 -3.45 -11.80
N GLN A 199 -11.46 -2.80 -12.46
CA GLN A 199 -10.36 -3.48 -13.15
C GLN A 199 -9.52 -4.30 -12.16
N VAL A 200 -9.21 -3.71 -11.00
CA VAL A 200 -8.46 -4.39 -9.94
C VAL A 200 -9.22 -5.59 -9.40
N ALA A 201 -10.51 -5.43 -9.09
CA ALA A 201 -11.35 -6.52 -8.61
C ALA A 201 -11.43 -7.67 -9.62
N ARG A 202 -11.59 -7.37 -10.92
CA ARG A 202 -11.58 -8.38 -11.99
C ARG A 202 -10.25 -9.14 -12.06
N ALA A 203 -9.12 -8.43 -12.04
CA ALA A 203 -7.79 -9.04 -12.09
C ALA A 203 -7.53 -9.96 -10.88
N ILE A 204 -7.79 -9.47 -9.66
CA ILE A 204 -7.62 -10.25 -8.42
C ILE A 204 -8.57 -11.43 -8.38
N ASN A 205 -9.80 -11.27 -8.91
CA ASN A 205 -10.75 -12.36 -8.97
C ASN A 205 -10.24 -13.52 -9.83
N THR A 206 -9.69 -13.20 -11.00
CA THR A 206 -9.14 -14.18 -11.95
C THR A 206 -7.88 -14.85 -11.41
N VAL A 207 -6.95 -14.09 -10.84
CA VAL A 207 -5.63 -14.63 -10.44
C VAL A 207 -5.69 -15.36 -9.09
N TYR A 208 -6.58 -14.95 -8.17
CA TYR A 208 -6.55 -15.42 -6.79
C TYR A 208 -7.90 -15.90 -6.25
N ILE A 209 -8.96 -15.07 -6.26
CA ILE A 209 -10.22 -15.39 -5.55
C ILE A 209 -10.89 -16.65 -6.10
N LYS A 210 -11.00 -16.79 -7.43
CA LYS A 210 -11.60 -17.99 -8.03
C LYS A 210 -10.88 -19.27 -7.61
N LYS A 211 -9.54 -19.25 -7.61
CA LYS A 211 -8.71 -20.40 -7.21
C LYS A 211 -8.91 -20.74 -5.73
N ILE A 212 -8.85 -19.75 -4.85
CA ILE A 212 -8.94 -20.00 -3.41
C ILE A 212 -10.34 -20.45 -2.98
N LYS A 213 -11.41 -19.97 -3.64
CA LYS A 213 -12.78 -20.45 -3.43
C LYS A 213 -12.90 -21.94 -3.75
N LYS A 214 -12.34 -22.38 -4.88
CA LYS A 214 -12.30 -23.80 -5.26
C LYS A 214 -11.54 -24.63 -4.22
N LEU A 215 -10.40 -24.13 -3.74
CA LEU A 215 -9.64 -24.79 -2.67
C LEU A 215 -10.43 -24.88 -1.36
N SER A 216 -11.19 -23.84 -0.98
CA SER A 216 -11.97 -23.82 0.27
C SER A 216 -12.90 -25.02 0.38
N ALA A 217 -13.69 -25.30 -0.66
CA ALA A 217 -14.63 -26.42 -0.67
C ALA A 217 -13.92 -27.78 -0.50
N ASN A 218 -12.72 -27.93 -1.06
CA ASN A 218 -11.92 -29.15 -0.89
C ASN A 218 -11.37 -29.26 0.55
N TYR A 219 -10.95 -28.13 1.12
CA TYR A 219 -10.42 -28.09 2.48
C TYR A 219 -11.49 -28.29 3.56
N GLU A 220 -12.76 -27.94 3.32
CA GLU A 220 -13.86 -28.19 4.29
C GLU A 220 -14.02 -29.69 4.58
N ARG A 221 -13.96 -30.53 3.53
CA ARG A 221 -14.01 -31.99 3.67
C ARG A 221 -12.76 -32.51 4.39
N LEU A 222 -11.60 -31.98 4.06
CA LEU A 222 -10.33 -32.38 4.68
C LEU A 222 -10.28 -31.99 6.17
N ASP A 223 -10.67 -30.76 6.51
CA ASP A 223 -10.71 -30.27 7.90
C ASP A 223 -11.67 -31.14 8.75
N SER A 224 -12.83 -31.49 8.20
CA SER A 224 -13.78 -32.40 8.86
C SER A 224 -13.18 -33.79 9.11
N TRP A 225 -12.50 -34.35 8.12
CA TRP A 225 -11.82 -35.65 8.25
C TRP A 225 -10.67 -35.59 9.26
N LEU A 226 -9.83 -34.56 9.20
CA LEU A 226 -8.73 -34.33 10.14
C LEU A 226 -9.24 -34.19 11.58
N GLY A 227 -10.34 -33.46 11.77
CA GLY A 227 -11.01 -33.29 13.06
C GLY A 227 -11.45 -34.63 13.67
N ARG A 228 -12.10 -35.51 12.87
CA ARG A 228 -12.47 -36.87 13.30
C ARG A 228 -11.27 -37.74 13.68
N ASN A 229 -10.08 -37.45 13.12
CA ASN A 229 -8.83 -38.15 13.42
C ASN A 229 -7.98 -37.45 14.51
N GLY A 230 -8.57 -36.52 15.26
CA GLY A 230 -7.90 -35.81 16.34
C GLY A 230 -6.75 -34.90 15.86
N ILE A 231 -6.81 -34.42 14.62
CA ILE A 231 -5.90 -33.43 14.04
C ILE A 231 -6.68 -32.13 13.86
N LYS A 232 -6.35 -31.11 14.67
CA LYS A 232 -6.98 -29.78 14.55
C LYS A 232 -6.54 -29.11 13.24
N SER A 233 -7.50 -28.72 12.41
CA SER A 233 -7.27 -27.98 11.17
C SER A 233 -8.42 -26.99 10.93
N THR A 234 -8.08 -25.78 10.52
CA THR A 234 -9.01 -24.67 10.23
C THR A 234 -8.64 -23.99 8.92
N ILE A 235 -8.15 -24.76 7.94
CA ILE A 235 -7.64 -24.22 6.68
C ILE A 235 -8.78 -23.57 5.90
N SER A 236 -9.91 -24.27 5.76
CA SER A 236 -11.11 -23.81 5.07
C SER A 236 -11.67 -22.52 5.68
N GLU A 237 -11.82 -22.48 7.00
CA GLU A 237 -12.27 -21.30 7.73
C GLU A 237 -11.33 -20.11 7.48
N GLY A 238 -10.01 -20.35 7.54
CA GLY A 238 -9.00 -19.34 7.25
C GLY A 238 -9.06 -18.81 5.82
N ILE A 239 -9.33 -19.68 4.84
CA ILE A 239 -9.54 -19.29 3.44
C ILE A 239 -10.80 -18.42 3.33
N ASN A 240 -11.93 -18.89 3.87
CA ASN A 240 -13.21 -18.20 3.84
C ASN A 240 -13.14 -16.80 4.46
N ARG A 241 -12.52 -16.67 5.64
CA ARG A 241 -12.30 -15.39 6.31
C ARG A 241 -11.51 -14.41 5.45
N ARG A 242 -10.36 -14.84 4.91
CA ARG A 242 -9.49 -13.99 4.08
C ARG A 242 -10.17 -13.59 2.77
N ASN A 243 -10.92 -14.50 2.16
CA ASN A 243 -11.69 -14.21 0.95
C ASN A 243 -12.78 -13.15 1.21
N LYS A 244 -13.52 -13.27 2.33
CA LYS A 244 -14.52 -12.28 2.74
C LYS A 244 -13.89 -10.90 2.96
N ILE A 245 -12.75 -10.83 3.67
CA ILE A 245 -12.02 -9.58 3.91
C ILE A 245 -11.61 -8.92 2.58
N LEU A 246 -10.92 -9.65 1.69
CA LEU A 246 -10.44 -9.08 0.43
C LEU A 246 -11.58 -8.65 -0.49
N SER A 247 -12.64 -9.45 -0.58
CA SER A 247 -13.81 -9.13 -1.39
C SER A 247 -14.52 -7.87 -0.88
N ARG A 248 -14.66 -7.73 0.45
CA ARG A 248 -15.20 -6.51 1.07
C ARG A 248 -14.31 -5.30 0.80
N GLU A 249 -12.99 -5.43 0.97
CA GLU A 249 -12.05 -4.33 0.72
C GLU A 249 -12.07 -3.87 -0.74
N LEU A 250 -12.16 -4.80 -1.70
CA LEU A 250 -12.29 -4.48 -3.12
C LEU A 250 -13.62 -3.78 -3.43
N MET A 251 -14.72 -4.22 -2.80
CA MET A 251 -16.04 -3.59 -2.96
C MET A 251 -16.05 -2.16 -2.39
N LEU A 252 -15.50 -1.95 -1.20
CA LEU A 252 -15.41 -0.62 -0.59
C LEU A 252 -14.51 0.31 -1.39
N ALA A 253 -13.36 -0.19 -1.85
CA ALA A 253 -12.50 0.56 -2.76
C ALA A 253 -13.25 0.91 -4.05
N ASN A 254 -14.19 0.09 -4.52
CA ASN A 254 -15.01 0.39 -5.69
C ASN A 254 -16.13 1.41 -5.43
N ALA A 255 -16.81 1.32 -4.29
CA ALA A 255 -17.92 2.21 -3.90
C ALA A 255 -17.48 3.68 -3.73
N ASP A 256 -16.20 3.93 -3.42
CA ASP A 256 -15.60 5.28 -3.40
C ASP A 256 -15.67 6.02 -4.77
N ILE A 257 -16.05 5.35 -5.87
CA ILE A 257 -16.33 6.02 -7.17
C ILE A 257 -17.49 7.00 -7.05
N SER A 258 -18.53 6.66 -6.28
CA SER A 258 -19.68 7.55 -6.08
C SER A 258 -19.30 8.82 -5.30
N TYR A 259 -18.25 8.78 -4.48
CA TYR A 259 -17.82 9.91 -3.67
C TYR A 259 -16.85 10.83 -4.43
N ASN A 260 -16.00 10.25 -5.29
CA ASN A 260 -15.05 11.03 -6.11
C ASN A 260 -15.69 11.65 -7.36
N ASN A 261 -16.68 11.01 -7.99
CA ASN A 261 -17.41 11.65 -9.09
C ASN A 261 -18.14 12.91 -8.58
N ASP A 262 -18.66 12.89 -7.36
CA ASP A 262 -19.29 14.05 -6.71
C ASP A 262 -18.29 15.18 -6.39
N LEU A 263 -17.02 14.84 -6.09
CA LEU A 263 -15.96 15.80 -5.83
C LEU A 263 -15.38 16.41 -7.11
N ILE A 264 -15.26 15.60 -8.18
CA ILE A 264 -14.86 16.06 -9.52
C ILE A 264 -15.95 16.96 -10.11
N ASP A 265 -17.23 16.56 -10.03
CA ASP A 265 -18.36 17.40 -10.45
C ASP A 265 -18.43 18.72 -9.66
N ARG A 266 -18.14 18.71 -8.34
CA ARG A 266 -18.11 19.94 -7.53
C ARG A 266 -16.90 20.82 -7.85
N ALA A 267 -15.75 20.23 -8.21
CA ALA A 267 -14.56 20.96 -8.61
C ALA A 267 -14.74 21.60 -10.00
N GLU A 268 -15.33 20.88 -10.95
CA GLU A 268 -15.64 21.38 -12.30
C GLU A 268 -16.72 22.48 -12.25
N ARG A 269 -17.76 22.33 -11.41
CA ARG A 269 -18.77 23.39 -11.21
C ARG A 269 -18.23 24.64 -10.50
N ARG A 270 -17.18 24.53 -9.68
CA ARG A 270 -16.47 25.69 -9.08
C ARG A 270 -15.51 26.34 -10.06
N GLY A 271 -14.87 25.57 -10.94
CA GLY A 271 -14.04 26.07 -12.03
C GLY A 271 -14.85 26.84 -13.07
N ALA A 272 -16.02 26.33 -13.47
CA ALA A 272 -16.89 26.98 -14.45
C ALA A 272 -17.48 28.32 -13.98
N ARG A 273 -17.86 28.45 -12.68
CA ARG A 273 -18.39 29.71 -12.13
C ARG A 273 -17.37 30.85 -12.05
N ASN A 274 -16.07 30.53 -12.02
CA ASN A 274 -15.02 31.56 -12.01
C ASN A 274 -14.69 32.09 -13.41
N VAL A 275 -15.20 31.45 -14.48
CA VAL A 275 -15.04 31.92 -15.86
C VAL A 275 -16.20 32.82 -16.30
N GLU A 276 -17.39 32.66 -15.72
CA GLU A 276 -18.59 33.44 -16.08
C GLU A 276 -18.69 34.84 -15.42
N HIS A 277 -17.80 35.19 -14.48
CA HIS A 277 -17.78 36.52 -13.83
C HIS A 277 -16.60 37.42 -14.23
N GLY A 278 -15.84 37.04 -15.27
CA GLY A 278 -14.78 37.86 -15.85
C GLY A 278 -15.23 38.59 -17.11
N THR A 279 -16.19 39.52 -17.02
CA THR A 279 -16.39 40.51 -18.09
C THR A 279 -15.29 41.58 -17.99
N PRO A 280 -14.51 41.83 -19.07
CA PRO A 280 -13.62 42.98 -19.10
C PRO A 280 -14.44 44.22 -19.43
N ASN A 281 -14.60 45.10 -18.44
CA ASN A 281 -15.03 46.47 -18.66
C ASN A 281 -13.78 47.34 -18.72
N TYR A 282 -13.34 47.70 -19.92
CA TYR A 282 -12.50 48.88 -20.13
C TYR A 282 -13.05 49.64 -21.34
N ALA A 283 -13.25 50.93 -21.10
CA ALA A 283 -13.59 51.98 -22.05
C ALA A 283 -12.54 52.12 -23.15
#